data_AF-A0A2L0BX16-F1
#
_entry.id   AF-A0A2L0BX16-F1
#
_cell.length_a   1.000
_cell.length_b   1.000
_cell.length_c   1.000
_cell.angle_alpha   90.00
_cell.angle_beta   90.00
_cell.angle_gamma   90.00
#
_symmetry.space_group_name_H-M   'P 1'
#
loop_
_entity.id
_entity.type
_entity.pdbx_description
1 polymer ?
#
loop_
_entity_poly.entity_id
_entity_poly.type
_entity_poly.pdbx_seq_one_letter_code
_entity_poly.pdbx_strand_id
1 'polypeptide(L)'
;LSLKTCFFPILTGVMVWFWRRVHILSRTPALLEYMLISLGATLAFLDLPVEYLSLFCEMPYMLLLSDIRQGVFYAMLLSFWLVFAGEHMLIQDNGEKNCIKMYWKHLSTIAIGCSSLLVFDLCERGVQLVNPFYSIWVTPVGTNLALSFIILAGISASIYFLFLCYMIWRVFKNISIKRTVLPSMSQARRLHYEGIIYRFNFLMLATLVCAAVTIVSFILSQVAEGQNKWDENMDLELSSVLH
;
A
#
# COMPACT_ATOMS: atom_id res chain seq x y z
N LEU A 1 -11.64 -14.43 -9.99
CA LEU A 1 -11.64 -15.54 -8.99
C LEU A 1 -10.48 -16.52 -9.16
N SER A 2 -10.30 -17.05 -10.38
CA SER A 2 -9.19 -17.96 -10.73
C SER A 2 -7.81 -17.38 -10.42
N LEU A 3 -7.58 -16.09 -10.75
CA LEU A 3 -6.34 -15.37 -10.43
C LEU A 3 -6.00 -15.42 -8.93
N LYS A 4 -6.93 -14.96 -8.06
CA LYS A 4 -6.78 -15.02 -6.60
C LYS A 4 -6.43 -16.43 -6.09
N THR A 5 -7.11 -17.44 -6.63
CA THR A 5 -6.91 -18.85 -6.25
C THR A 5 -5.50 -19.36 -6.62
N CYS A 6 -4.95 -18.89 -7.73
CA CYS A 6 -3.61 -19.26 -8.19
C CYS A 6 -2.52 -18.51 -7.42
N PHE A 7 -2.69 -17.19 -7.22
CA PHE A 7 -1.68 -16.36 -6.58
C PHE A 7 -1.58 -16.56 -5.07
N PHE A 8 -2.69 -16.83 -4.38
CA PHE A 8 -2.70 -17.05 -2.93
C PHE A 8 -1.72 -18.14 -2.44
N PRO A 9 -1.72 -19.39 -2.97
CA PRO A 9 -0.78 -20.41 -2.53
C PRO A 9 0.67 -20.09 -2.92
N ILE A 10 0.89 -19.46 -4.07
CA ILE A 10 2.22 -19.02 -4.51
C ILE A 10 2.78 -17.98 -3.53
N LEU A 11 1.99 -16.95 -3.22
CA LEU A 11 2.36 -15.89 -2.29
C LEU A 11 2.64 -16.46 -0.90
N THR A 12 1.76 -17.32 -0.39
CA THR A 12 1.95 -17.99 0.91
C THR A 12 3.24 -18.82 0.93
N GLY A 13 3.53 -19.56 -0.15
CA GLY A 13 4.77 -20.32 -0.29
C GLY A 13 6.02 -19.44 -0.25
N VAL A 14 6.01 -18.31 -0.96
CA VAL A 14 7.11 -17.33 -0.96
C VAL A 14 7.29 -16.71 0.42
N MET A 15 6.20 -16.37 1.12
CA MET A 15 6.25 -15.83 2.47
C MET A 15 6.87 -16.80 3.47
N VAL A 16 6.41 -18.06 3.48
CA VAL A 16 6.95 -19.10 4.36
C VAL A 16 8.43 -19.34 4.06
N TRP A 17 8.81 -19.37 2.78
CA TRP A 17 10.20 -19.49 2.37
C TRP A 17 11.05 -18.30 2.86
N PHE A 18 10.57 -17.06 2.67
CA PHE A 18 11.25 -15.85 3.10
C PHE A 18 11.44 -15.84 4.61
N TRP A 19 10.39 -16.14 5.39
CA TRP A 19 10.46 -16.16 6.84
C TRP A 19 11.41 -17.23 7.38
N ARG A 20 11.38 -18.43 6.78
CA ARG A 20 12.34 -19.50 7.10
C ARG A 20 13.77 -19.05 6.84
N ARG A 21 14.03 -18.36 5.73
CA ARG A 21 15.37 -17.84 5.39
C ARG A 21 15.83 -16.79 6.40
N VAL A 22 14.95 -15.89 6.83
CA VAL A 22 15.27 -14.88 7.86
C VAL A 22 15.67 -15.54 9.18
N HIS A 23 14.93 -16.57 9.63
CA HIS A 23 15.22 -17.27 10.88
C HIS A 23 16.48 -18.14 10.88
N ILE A 24 17.00 -18.53 9.71
CA ILE A 24 18.27 -19.27 9.60
C ILE A 24 19.47 -18.36 9.92
N LEU A 25 19.34 -17.04 9.78
CA LEU A 25 20.42 -16.12 10.12
C LEU A 25 20.54 -15.97 11.65
N SER A 26 21.77 -15.91 12.15
CA SER A 26 22.09 -15.75 13.58
C SER A 26 21.83 -14.36 14.17
N ARG A 27 21.03 -13.52 13.49
CA ARG A 27 20.71 -12.14 13.90
C ARG A 27 19.22 -11.99 14.18
N THR A 28 18.86 -11.01 15.00
CA THR A 28 17.44 -10.61 15.13
C THR A 28 16.93 -10.03 13.82
N PRO A 29 15.70 -10.37 13.37
CA PRO A 29 15.14 -9.84 12.14
C PRO A 29 15.08 -8.30 12.17
N ALA A 30 15.36 -7.68 11.02
CA ALA A 30 15.33 -6.23 10.88
C ALA A 30 13.89 -5.71 10.80
N LEU A 31 13.67 -4.44 11.14
CA LEU A 31 12.34 -3.82 11.05
C LEU A 31 11.74 -3.95 9.63
N LEU A 32 12.56 -3.77 8.59
CA LEU A 32 12.12 -3.96 7.20
C LEU A 32 11.67 -5.39 6.90
N GLU A 33 12.29 -6.41 7.50
CA GLU A 33 11.90 -7.81 7.29
C GLU A 33 10.53 -8.08 7.93
N TYR A 34 10.26 -7.51 9.11
CA TYR A 34 8.93 -7.56 9.72
C TYR A 34 7.87 -6.81 8.88
N MET A 35 8.21 -5.64 8.35
CA MET A 35 7.29 -4.88 7.49
C MET A 35 7.00 -5.57 6.16
N LEU A 36 7.97 -6.27 5.57
CA LEU A 36 7.76 -7.07 4.36
C LEU A 36 6.86 -8.28 4.62
N ILE A 37 7.01 -8.95 5.77
CA ILE A 37 6.11 -10.05 6.17
C ILE A 37 4.70 -9.54 6.42
N SER A 38 4.54 -8.41 7.12
CA SER A 38 3.21 -7.87 7.37
C SER A 38 2.53 -7.39 6.09
N LEU A 39 3.26 -6.78 5.15
CA LEU A 39 2.76 -6.44 3.83
C LEU A 39 2.37 -7.68 3.00
N GLY A 40 3.21 -8.73 3.04
CA GLY A 40 2.88 -10.00 2.40
C GLY A 40 1.63 -10.65 3.02
N ALA A 41 1.48 -10.56 4.33
CA ALA A 41 0.33 -11.12 5.05
C ALA A 41 -0.97 -10.40 4.69
N THR A 42 -0.95 -9.06 4.57
CA THR A 42 -2.13 -8.31 4.12
C THR A 42 -2.45 -8.53 2.65
N LEU A 43 -1.44 -8.73 1.79
CA LEU A 43 -1.66 -9.14 0.40
C LEU A 43 -2.26 -10.55 0.31
N ALA A 44 -1.76 -11.51 1.10
CA ALA A 44 -2.35 -12.84 1.19
C ALA A 44 -3.77 -12.79 1.74
N PHE A 45 -4.04 -11.91 2.70
CA PHE A 45 -5.39 -11.66 3.19
C PHE A 45 -6.28 -11.03 2.13
N LEU A 46 -5.77 -10.24 1.19
CA LEU A 46 -6.51 -9.68 0.05
C LEU A 46 -6.79 -10.70 -1.08
N ASP A 47 -5.86 -11.62 -1.31
CA ASP A 47 -5.96 -12.68 -2.32
C ASP A 47 -6.68 -13.94 -1.84
N LEU A 48 -6.99 -14.04 -0.54
CA LEU A 48 -7.74 -15.16 -0.01
C LEU A 48 -9.10 -15.28 -0.74
N PRO A 49 -9.43 -16.42 -1.38
CA PRO A 49 -10.60 -16.52 -2.24
C PRO A 49 -11.87 -16.78 -1.43
N VAL A 50 -12.20 -15.88 -0.49
CA VAL A 50 -13.41 -15.91 0.36
C VAL A 50 -14.67 -15.88 -0.49
N GLU A 51 -14.59 -15.28 -1.66
CA GLU A 51 -15.67 -15.13 -2.64
C GLU A 51 -16.24 -16.49 -3.09
N TYR A 52 -15.50 -17.61 -3.03
CA TYR A 52 -16.11 -18.92 -3.31
C TYR A 52 -17.19 -19.31 -2.30
N LEU A 53 -17.10 -18.82 -1.06
CA LEU A 53 -18.12 -19.10 -0.05
C LEU A 53 -19.47 -18.49 -0.42
N SER A 54 -19.50 -17.45 -1.26
CA SER A 54 -20.77 -16.84 -1.70
C SER A 54 -21.56 -17.74 -2.66
N LEU A 55 -20.92 -18.76 -3.25
CA LEU A 55 -21.60 -19.79 -4.05
C LEU A 55 -22.41 -20.75 -3.17
N PHE A 56 -22.01 -20.93 -1.91
CA PHE A 56 -22.64 -21.86 -0.98
C PHE A 56 -23.58 -21.18 0.01
N CYS A 57 -23.28 -19.94 0.38
CA CYS A 57 -24.06 -19.15 1.34
C CYS A 57 -24.25 -17.72 0.81
N GLU A 58 -25.46 -17.17 0.91
CA GLU A 58 -25.69 -15.75 0.62
C GLU A 58 -24.96 -14.89 1.65
N MET A 59 -23.96 -14.10 1.19
CA MET A 59 -23.16 -13.22 2.05
C MET A 59 -23.30 -11.77 1.60
N PRO A 60 -24.29 -11.01 2.11
CA PRO A 60 -24.53 -9.63 1.68
C PRO A 60 -23.38 -8.66 2.06
N TYR A 61 -22.57 -9.02 3.06
CA TYR A 61 -21.42 -8.22 3.53
C TYR A 61 -20.15 -8.36 2.67
N MET A 62 -20.20 -9.08 1.56
CA MET A 62 -19.02 -9.40 0.76
C MET A 62 -18.32 -8.15 0.19
N LEU A 63 -19.08 -7.13 -0.24
CA LEU A 63 -18.51 -5.87 -0.71
C LEU A 63 -17.75 -5.15 0.42
N LEU A 64 -18.41 -4.94 1.56
CA LEU A 64 -17.80 -4.29 2.72
C LEU A 64 -16.54 -5.02 3.18
N LEU A 65 -16.56 -6.35 3.21
CA LEU A 65 -15.38 -7.15 3.55
C LEU A 65 -14.24 -6.94 2.55
N SER A 66 -14.54 -6.86 1.25
CA SER A 66 -13.55 -6.57 0.22
C SER A 66 -12.92 -5.19 0.40
N ASP A 67 -13.71 -4.16 0.70
CA ASP A 67 -13.19 -2.80 0.94
C ASP A 67 -12.30 -2.75 2.17
N ILE A 68 -12.70 -3.41 3.26
CA ILE A 68 -11.89 -3.50 4.48
C ILE A 68 -10.55 -4.18 4.18
N ARG A 69 -10.55 -5.29 3.43
CA ARG A 69 -9.33 -6.00 3.04
C ARG A 69 -8.40 -5.11 2.21
N GLN A 70 -8.94 -4.39 1.23
CA GLN A 70 -8.18 -3.45 0.41
C GLN A 70 -7.64 -2.29 1.25
N GLY A 71 -8.46 -1.70 2.12
CA GLY A 71 -8.06 -0.62 3.03
C GLY A 71 -6.92 -1.03 3.95
N VAL A 72 -6.97 -2.23 4.53
CA VAL A 72 -5.88 -2.80 5.35
C VAL A 72 -4.60 -3.00 4.54
N PHE A 73 -4.70 -3.49 3.30
CA PHE A 73 -3.55 -3.62 2.42
C PHE A 73 -2.91 -2.26 2.10
N TYR A 74 -3.71 -1.26 1.71
CA TYR A 74 -3.21 0.09 1.41
C TYR A 74 -2.59 0.76 2.64
N ALA A 75 -3.22 0.63 3.81
CA ALA A 75 -2.65 1.15 5.07
C ALA A 75 -1.26 0.56 5.35
N MET A 76 -1.09 -0.75 5.16
CA MET A 76 0.21 -1.42 5.33
C MET A 76 1.22 -1.05 4.25
N LEU A 77 0.79 -0.88 3.00
CA LEU A 77 1.66 -0.44 1.90
C LEU A 77 2.21 0.96 2.14
N LEU A 78 1.34 1.91 2.52
CA LEU A 78 1.76 3.28 2.86
C LEU A 78 2.69 3.29 4.09
N SER A 79 2.36 2.49 5.10
CA SER A 79 3.21 2.32 6.29
C SER A 79 4.59 1.75 5.92
N PHE A 80 4.65 0.76 5.04
CA PHE A 80 5.89 0.18 4.53
C PHE A 80 6.75 1.23 3.83
N TRP A 81 6.19 2.04 2.94
CA TRP A 81 6.94 3.08 2.22
C TRP A 81 7.55 4.12 3.15
N LEU A 82 6.79 4.54 4.16
CA LEU A 82 7.28 5.51 5.14
C LEU A 82 8.42 4.95 5.98
N VAL A 83 8.26 3.73 6.51
CA VAL A 83 9.31 3.07 7.28
C VAL A 83 10.53 2.78 6.40
N PHE A 84 10.33 2.36 5.15
CA PHE A 84 11.41 2.11 4.19
C PHE A 84 12.22 3.38 3.91
N ALA A 85 11.57 4.49 3.58
CA ALA A 85 12.26 5.77 3.39
C ALA A 85 12.97 6.24 4.67
N GLY A 86 12.37 5.99 5.84
CA GLY A 86 12.93 6.34 7.14
C GLY A 86 14.18 5.56 7.51
N GLU A 87 14.18 4.24 7.34
CA GLU A 87 15.33 3.39 7.63
C GLU A 87 16.54 3.80 6.79
N HIS A 88 16.32 4.05 5.49
CA HIS A 88 17.37 4.48 4.57
C HIS A 88 17.89 5.91 4.85
N MET A 89 17.12 6.73 5.58
CA MET A 89 17.58 8.03 6.09
C MET A 89 18.41 7.88 7.38
N LEU A 90 17.98 7.02 8.32
CA LEU A 90 18.60 6.87 9.65
C LEU A 90 19.89 6.04 9.67
N ILE A 91 20.10 5.16 8.69
CA ILE A 91 21.38 4.43 8.50
C ILE A 91 22.58 5.40 8.41
N GLN A 92 22.35 6.68 8.15
CA GLN A 92 23.39 7.70 8.03
C GLN A 92 23.72 8.48 9.31
N ASP A 93 22.82 8.55 10.29
CA ASP A 93 22.95 9.54 11.39
C ASP A 93 23.12 8.95 12.80
N ASN A 94 22.75 7.69 13.10
CA ASN A 94 23.16 6.99 14.33
C ASN A 94 22.84 5.49 14.29
N GLY A 95 23.73 4.66 14.84
CA GLY A 95 23.58 3.20 14.92
C GLY A 95 22.59 2.69 15.97
N GLU A 96 21.58 3.48 16.33
CA GLU A 96 20.55 3.06 17.28
C GLU A 96 19.53 2.12 16.63
N LYS A 97 19.03 1.15 17.40
CA LYS A 97 18.06 0.17 16.91
C LYS A 97 16.74 0.87 16.60
N ASN A 98 16.37 0.90 15.32
CA ASN A 98 15.14 1.53 14.88
C ASN A 98 13.91 0.85 15.49
N CYS A 99 13.13 1.64 16.23
CA CYS A 99 11.86 1.21 16.80
C CYS A 99 10.72 1.88 16.05
N ILE A 100 9.61 1.15 15.84
CA ILE A 100 8.35 1.69 15.27
C ILE A 100 7.90 2.96 15.99
N LYS A 101 8.21 3.09 17.29
CA LYS A 101 7.92 4.27 18.12
C LYS A 101 8.46 5.57 17.53
N MET A 102 9.60 5.55 16.82
CA MET A 102 10.16 6.76 16.19
C MET A 102 9.28 7.28 15.05
N TYR A 103 8.56 6.38 14.36
CA TYR A 103 7.69 6.72 13.23
C TYR A 103 6.22 6.92 13.65
N TRP A 104 5.89 6.76 14.93
CA TRP A 104 4.50 6.75 15.42
C TRP A 104 3.69 7.98 15.02
N LYS A 105 4.30 9.18 15.05
CA LYS A 105 3.64 10.43 14.65
C LYS A 105 3.25 10.48 13.18
N HIS A 106 4.01 9.81 12.32
CA HIS A 106 3.71 9.76 10.89
C HIS A 106 2.77 8.61 10.57
N LEU A 107 2.94 7.48 11.27
CA LEU A 107 2.04 6.33 11.18
C LEU A 107 0.63 6.67 11.67
N SER A 108 0.50 7.54 12.68
CA SER A 108 -0.79 8.02 13.16
C SER A 108 -1.56 8.80 12.10
N THR A 109 -0.89 9.54 11.22
CA THR A 109 -1.55 10.26 10.11
C THR A 109 -2.21 9.27 9.15
N ILE A 110 -1.51 8.18 8.80
CA ILE A 110 -2.05 7.10 7.97
C ILE A 110 -3.21 6.42 8.68
N ALA A 111 -3.04 6.09 9.96
CA ALA A 111 -4.08 5.42 10.75
C ALA A 111 -5.35 6.27 10.86
N ILE A 112 -5.23 7.59 11.06
CA ILE A 112 -6.38 8.50 11.11
C ILE A 112 -7.10 8.52 9.75
N GLY A 113 -6.38 8.65 8.64
CA GLY A 113 -6.96 8.66 7.29
C GLY A 113 -7.67 7.36 6.93
N CYS A 114 -7.03 6.22 7.21
CA CYS A 114 -7.65 4.91 6.99
C CYS A 114 -8.84 4.67 7.91
N SER A 115 -8.77 5.12 9.18
CA SER A 115 -9.90 5.01 10.10
C SER A 115 -11.07 5.88 9.67
N SER A 116 -10.84 7.09 9.14
CA SER A 116 -11.92 7.94 8.64
C SER A 116 -12.61 7.35 7.41
N LEU A 117 -11.86 6.76 6.47
CA LEU A 117 -12.43 6.04 5.33
C LEU A 117 -13.19 4.78 5.77
N LEU A 118 -12.64 4.02 6.73
CA LEU A 118 -13.31 2.84 7.28
C LEU A 118 -14.66 3.20 7.92
N VAL A 119 -14.71 4.28 8.70
CA VAL A 119 -15.96 4.75 9.31
C VAL A 119 -16.94 5.19 8.23
N PHE A 120 -16.48 5.89 7.19
CA PHE A 120 -17.32 6.25 6.05
C PHE A 120 -17.91 5.00 5.36
N ASP A 121 -17.09 3.99 5.04
CA ASP A 121 -17.54 2.75 4.40
C ASP A 121 -18.52 1.97 5.30
N LEU A 122 -18.30 1.94 6.62
CA LEU A 122 -19.23 1.33 7.57
C LEU A 122 -20.56 2.08 7.64
N CYS A 123 -20.54 3.42 7.58
CA CYS A 123 -21.76 4.22 7.59
C CYS A 123 -22.54 4.10 6.28
N GLU A 124 -21.88 3.99 5.13
CA GLU A 124 -22.54 3.85 3.83
C GLU A 124 -22.90 2.39 3.53
N ARG A 125 -21.89 1.54 3.32
CA ARG A 125 -22.05 0.14 2.92
C ARG A 125 -22.49 -0.76 4.06
N GLY A 126 -22.13 -0.44 5.31
CA GLY A 126 -22.57 -1.23 6.47
C GLY A 126 -24.07 -1.09 6.74
N VAL A 127 -24.64 0.10 6.57
CA VAL A 127 -26.09 0.31 6.73
C VAL A 127 -26.87 -0.26 5.54
N GLN A 128 -26.27 -0.28 4.35
CA GLN A 128 -26.84 -0.90 3.16
C GLN A 128 -27.12 -2.41 3.33
N LEU A 129 -26.47 -3.09 4.28
CA LEU A 129 -26.75 -4.50 4.60
C LEU A 129 -28.14 -4.72 5.18
N VAL A 130 -28.67 -3.73 5.90
CA VAL A 130 -30.02 -3.79 6.49
C VAL A 130 -31.03 -3.12 5.56
N ASN A 131 -30.65 -2.01 4.93
CA ASN A 131 -31.50 -1.29 4.00
C ASN A 131 -30.75 -0.98 2.69
N PRO A 132 -30.97 -1.76 1.62
CA PRO A 132 -30.26 -1.59 0.36
C PRO A 132 -30.55 -0.26 -0.35
N PHE A 133 -31.63 0.43 0.03
CA PHE A 133 -31.95 1.77 -0.49
C PHE A 133 -31.38 2.90 0.37
N TYR A 134 -30.64 2.58 1.43
CA TYR A 134 -29.98 3.59 2.24
C TYR A 134 -28.85 4.26 1.46
N SER A 135 -28.83 5.58 1.54
CA SER A 135 -27.73 6.41 1.06
C SER A 135 -27.48 7.54 2.05
N ILE A 136 -26.25 7.63 2.54
CA ILE A 136 -25.83 8.66 3.49
C ILE A 136 -26.04 10.08 2.92
N TRP A 137 -26.01 10.20 1.59
CA TRP A 137 -26.14 11.43 0.82
C TRP A 137 -27.55 12.03 0.79
N VAL A 138 -28.57 11.27 1.20
CA VAL A 138 -29.97 11.71 1.15
C VAL A 138 -30.31 12.65 2.31
N THR A 139 -29.66 12.47 3.46
CA THR A 139 -29.92 13.29 4.65
C THR A 139 -28.88 14.39 4.80
N PRO A 140 -29.27 15.62 5.17
CA PRO A 140 -28.32 16.73 5.29
C PRO A 140 -27.26 16.48 6.37
N VAL A 141 -27.64 15.82 7.47
CA VAL A 141 -26.71 15.44 8.54
C VAL A 141 -25.74 14.36 8.06
N GLY A 142 -26.23 13.34 7.36
CA GLY A 142 -25.41 12.27 6.78
C GLY A 142 -24.39 12.81 5.78
N THR A 143 -24.84 13.64 4.83
CA THR A 143 -23.96 14.26 3.82
C THR A 143 -22.85 15.09 4.45
N ASN A 144 -23.14 15.92 5.45
CA ASN A 144 -22.12 16.72 6.13
C ASN A 144 -21.08 15.82 6.85
N LEU A 145 -21.53 14.73 7.45
CA LEU A 145 -20.68 13.78 8.15
C LEU A 145 -19.82 12.95 7.18
N ALA A 146 -20.40 12.49 6.07
CA ALA A 146 -19.69 11.82 4.97
C ALA A 146 -18.60 12.71 4.39
N LEU A 147 -18.95 13.95 4.02
CA LEU A 147 -18.00 14.92 3.48
C LEU A 147 -16.88 15.21 4.49
N SER A 148 -17.20 15.30 5.79
CA SER A 148 -16.18 15.52 6.83
C SER A 148 -15.15 14.39 6.88
N PHE A 149 -15.58 13.13 6.79
CA PHE A 149 -14.65 11.98 6.76
C PHE A 149 -13.81 11.93 5.48
N ILE A 150 -14.41 12.21 4.33
CA ILE A 150 -13.70 12.25 3.04
C ILE A 150 -12.67 13.38 3.03
N ILE A 151 -13.03 14.57 3.51
CA ILE A 151 -12.11 15.71 3.61
C ILE A 151 -10.97 15.41 4.59
N LEU A 152 -11.26 14.84 5.75
CA LEU A 152 -10.25 14.44 6.72
C LEU A 152 -9.27 13.42 6.14
N ALA A 153 -9.78 12.41 5.44
CA ALA A 153 -8.97 11.43 4.72
C ALA A 153 -8.09 12.10 3.66
N GLY A 154 -8.65 13.00 2.85
CA GLY A 154 -7.93 13.74 1.81
C GLY A 154 -6.80 14.63 2.36
N ILE A 155 -7.04 15.33 3.47
CA ILE A 155 -6.02 16.13 4.15
C ILE A 155 -4.91 15.22 4.68
N SER A 156 -5.27 14.11 5.34
CA SER A 156 -4.28 13.16 5.87
C SER A 156 -3.41 12.54 4.77
N ALA A 157 -4.01 12.17 3.63
CA ALA A 157 -3.30 11.64 2.47
C ALA A 157 -2.38 12.68 1.84
N SER A 158 -2.81 13.95 1.76
CA SER A 158 -2.00 15.06 1.25
C SER A 158 -0.78 15.33 2.13
N ILE A 159 -0.96 15.38 3.45
CA ILE A 159 0.14 15.54 4.41
C ILE A 159 1.12 14.37 4.30
N TYR A 160 0.60 13.13 4.23
CA TYR A 160 1.42 11.94 4.04
C TYR A 160 2.25 12.01 2.74
N PHE A 161 1.62 12.39 1.62
CA PHE A 161 2.29 12.45 0.32
C PHE A 161 3.41 13.50 0.31
N LEU A 162 3.15 14.72 0.79
CA LEU A 162 4.17 15.76 0.91
C LEU A 162 5.35 15.30 1.78
N PHE A 163 5.05 14.65 2.90
CA PHE A 163 6.07 14.11 3.80
C PHE A 163 6.90 13.01 3.14
N LEU A 164 6.26 12.06 2.44
CA LEU A 164 6.95 10.99 1.72
C LEU A 164 7.86 11.56 0.63
N CYS A 165 7.39 12.53 -0.16
CA CYS A 165 8.19 13.22 -1.16
C CYS A 165 9.42 13.92 -0.55
N TYR A 166 9.23 14.61 0.58
CA TYR A 166 10.33 15.23 1.32
C TYR A 166 11.37 14.20 1.80
N MET A 167 10.92 13.07 2.36
CA MET A 167 11.82 12.00 2.79
C MET A 167 12.60 11.40 1.64
N ILE A 168 11.92 11.08 0.53
CA ILE A 168 12.55 10.54 -0.67
C ILE A 168 13.59 11.52 -1.23
N TRP A 169 13.25 12.82 -1.34
CA TRP A 169 14.20 13.85 -1.74
C TRP A 169 15.43 13.83 -0.83
N ARG A 170 15.24 13.84 0.49
CA ARG A 170 16.35 13.82 1.44
C ARG A 170 17.24 12.59 1.29
N VAL A 171 16.65 11.41 1.10
CA VAL A 171 17.41 10.18 0.86
C VAL A 171 18.24 10.31 -0.43
N PHE A 172 17.67 10.80 -1.52
CA PHE A 172 18.42 11.04 -2.77
C PHE A 172 19.54 12.07 -2.59
N LYS A 173 19.28 13.18 -1.90
CA LYS A 173 20.30 14.21 -1.62
C LYS A 173 21.45 13.61 -0.80
N ASN A 174 21.15 12.84 0.24
CA ASN A 174 22.17 12.23 1.07
C ASN A 174 22.96 11.15 0.33
N ILE A 175 22.31 10.34 -0.50
CA ILE A 175 22.98 9.37 -1.38
C ILE A 175 23.94 10.08 -2.32
N SER A 176 23.52 11.21 -2.93
CA SER A 176 24.36 12.01 -3.80
C SER A 176 25.62 12.52 -3.08
N ILE A 177 25.47 13.06 -1.87
CA ILE A 177 26.59 13.52 -1.05
C ILE A 177 27.50 12.36 -0.63
N LYS A 178 26.96 11.20 -0.23
CA LYS A 178 27.79 10.04 0.14
C LYS A 178 28.54 9.47 -1.06
N ARG A 179 27.95 9.51 -2.26
CA ARG A 179 28.59 9.02 -3.50
C ARG A 179 29.88 9.76 -3.82
N THR A 180 30.01 11.02 -3.47
CA THR A 180 31.25 11.79 -3.68
C THR A 180 32.37 11.41 -2.69
N VAL A 181 32.01 10.87 -1.52
CA VAL A 181 32.95 10.43 -0.46
C VAL A 181 33.23 8.93 -0.52
N LEU A 182 32.46 8.15 -1.29
CA LEU A 182 32.69 6.72 -1.49
C LEU A 182 34.11 6.32 -1.94
N PRO A 183 34.80 7.04 -2.84
CA PRO A 183 36.14 6.63 -3.31
C PRO A 183 37.24 6.76 -2.25
N SER A 184 37.01 7.47 -1.14
CA SER A 184 37.97 7.59 -0.03
C SER A 184 37.78 6.56 1.08
N MET A 185 36.81 5.65 0.95
CA MET A 185 36.53 4.61 1.95
C MET A 185 37.22 3.28 1.63
N SER A 186 37.41 2.44 2.66
CA SER A 186 37.92 1.07 2.48
C SER A 186 36.99 0.22 1.59
N GLN A 187 37.58 -0.67 0.79
CA GLN A 187 36.87 -1.44 -0.25
C GLN A 187 35.67 -2.24 0.31
N ALA A 188 35.81 -2.87 1.48
CA ALA A 188 34.74 -3.63 2.12
C ALA A 188 33.54 -2.75 2.53
N ARG A 189 33.82 -1.53 3.05
CA ARG A 189 32.79 -0.57 3.44
C ARG A 189 32.10 0.03 2.22
N ARG A 190 32.87 0.34 1.19
CA ARG A 190 32.36 0.84 -0.09
C ARG A 190 31.36 -0.14 -0.71
N LEU A 191 31.71 -1.41 -0.81
CA LEU A 191 30.86 -2.43 -1.43
C LEU A 191 29.54 -2.64 -0.66
N HIS A 192 29.59 -2.56 0.67
CA HIS A 192 28.39 -2.62 1.52
C HIS A 192 27.44 -1.44 1.25
N TYR A 193 27.95 -0.20 1.21
CA TYR A 193 27.15 0.98 0.91
C TYR A 193 26.62 1.02 -0.52
N GLU A 194 27.44 0.64 -1.51
CA GLU A 194 26.99 0.50 -2.90
C GLU A 194 25.83 -0.50 -3.00
N GLY A 195 25.90 -1.62 -2.29
CA GLY A 195 24.80 -2.60 -2.21
C GLY A 195 23.52 -2.03 -1.61
N ILE A 196 23.61 -1.24 -0.52
CA ILE A 196 22.45 -0.58 0.09
C ILE A 196 21.82 0.43 -0.88
N ILE A 197 22.63 1.27 -1.52
CA ILE A 197 22.17 2.28 -2.48
C ILE A 197 21.51 1.63 -3.69
N TYR A 198 22.10 0.55 -4.21
CA TYR A 198 21.54 -0.20 -5.33
C TYR A 198 20.17 -0.79 -5.01
N ARG A 199 20.02 -1.46 -3.85
CA ARG A 199 18.75 -2.03 -3.41
C ARG A 199 17.66 -0.96 -3.26
N PHE A 200 18.02 0.18 -2.68
CA PHE A 200 17.11 1.32 -2.54
C PHE A 200 16.65 1.83 -3.90
N ASN A 201 17.58 2.13 -4.81
CA ASN A 201 17.26 2.65 -6.14
C ASN A 201 16.45 1.65 -6.98
N PHE A 202 16.78 0.37 -6.90
CA PHE A 202 16.04 -0.68 -7.61
C PHE A 202 14.59 -0.74 -7.14
N LEU A 203 14.37 -0.81 -5.82
CA LEU A 203 13.02 -0.86 -5.27
C LEU A 203 12.24 0.42 -5.61
N MET A 204 12.87 1.59 -5.46
CA MET A 204 12.22 2.86 -5.75
C MET A 204 11.82 3.00 -7.22
N LEU A 205 12.70 2.60 -8.15
CA LEU A 205 12.40 2.60 -9.58
C LEU A 205 11.24 1.67 -9.91
N ALA A 206 11.28 0.43 -9.40
CA ALA A 206 10.22 -0.55 -9.63
C ALA A 206 8.85 -0.02 -9.15
N THR A 207 8.83 0.68 -8.02
CA THR A 207 7.61 1.28 -7.47
C THR A 207 7.12 2.47 -8.28
N LEU A 208 8.00 3.36 -8.71
CA LEU A 208 7.61 4.48 -9.58
C LEU A 208 7.03 3.98 -10.90
N VAL A 209 7.64 2.95 -11.49
CA VAL A 209 7.12 2.31 -12.71
C VAL A 209 5.75 1.67 -12.43
N CYS A 210 5.61 0.91 -11.34
CA CYS A 210 4.34 0.28 -10.97
C CYS A 210 3.23 1.33 -10.74
N ALA A 211 3.52 2.40 -10.00
CA ALA A 211 2.58 3.49 -9.75
C ALA A 211 2.22 4.24 -11.03
N ALA A 212 3.20 4.53 -11.89
CA ALA A 212 2.96 5.19 -13.18
C ALA A 212 2.07 4.33 -14.09
N VAL A 213 2.36 3.03 -14.21
CA VAL A 213 1.53 2.08 -14.95
C VAL A 213 0.11 2.08 -14.38
N THR A 214 -0.04 1.97 -13.05
CA THR A 214 -1.35 1.98 -12.39
C THR A 214 -2.16 3.24 -12.73
N ILE A 215 -1.53 4.42 -12.65
CA ILE A 215 -2.20 5.70 -12.93
C ILE A 215 -2.56 5.82 -14.42
N VAL A 216 -1.64 5.48 -15.32
CA VAL A 216 -1.88 5.53 -16.77
C VAL A 216 -2.99 4.57 -17.16
N SER A 217 -2.92 3.33 -16.67
CA SER A 217 -3.94 2.31 -16.85
C SER A 217 -5.31 2.80 -16.33
N PHE A 218 -5.37 3.36 -15.12
CA PHE A 218 -6.61 3.91 -14.57
C PHE A 218 -7.20 5.04 -15.45
N ILE A 219 -6.36 6.00 -15.88
CA ILE A 219 -6.81 7.10 -16.76
C ILE A 219 -7.35 6.56 -18.08
N LEU A 220 -6.65 5.59 -18.69
CA LEU A 220 -7.09 4.95 -19.93
C LEU A 220 -8.43 4.24 -19.75
N SER A 221 -8.64 3.54 -18.62
CA SER A 221 -9.93 2.90 -18.31
C SER A 221 -11.06 3.91 -18.21
N GLN A 222 -10.84 5.04 -17.52
CA GLN A 222 -11.86 6.08 -17.38
C GLN A 222 -12.19 6.78 -18.70
N VAL A 223 -11.19 6.99 -19.57
CA VAL A 223 -11.39 7.55 -20.90
C VAL A 223 -12.13 6.55 -21.80
N ALA A 224 -11.76 5.26 -21.75
CA ALA A 224 -12.39 4.21 -22.52
C ALA A 224 -13.87 4.00 -22.11
N GLU A 225 -14.20 3.99 -20.82
CA GLU A 225 -15.59 3.94 -20.35
C GLU A 225 -16.40 5.17 -20.82
N GLY A 226 -15.76 6.33 -20.91
CA GLY A 226 -16.34 7.53 -21.50
C GLY A 226 -16.60 7.41 -23.01
N GLN A 227 -15.73 6.72 -23.75
CA GLN A 227 -15.85 6.50 -25.20
C GLN A 227 -16.77 5.33 -25.59
N ASN A 228 -16.83 4.25 -24.80
CA ASN A 228 -17.71 3.10 -25.04
C ASN A 228 -19.20 3.47 -24.97
N LYS A 229 -19.55 4.60 -24.35
CA LYS A 229 -20.90 5.18 -24.45
C LYS A 229 -21.26 5.71 -25.84
N TRP A 230 -20.30 5.83 -26.77
CA TRP A 230 -20.47 6.46 -28.08
C TRP A 230 -20.23 5.52 -29.26
N ASP A 231 -19.57 4.38 -29.06
CA ASP A 231 -19.26 3.42 -30.12
C ASP A 231 -19.57 1.99 -29.65
N GLU A 232 -20.63 1.38 -30.19
CA GLU A 232 -21.13 0.04 -29.83
C GLU A 232 -20.25 -1.12 -30.35
N ASN A 233 -19.11 -0.85 -31.01
CA ASN A 233 -18.40 -1.86 -31.84
C ASN A 233 -17.00 -2.27 -31.38
N MET A 234 -16.58 -2.01 -30.13
CA MET A 234 -15.27 -2.44 -29.64
C MET A 234 -15.36 -3.38 -28.43
N ASP A 235 -15.45 -4.69 -28.70
CA ASP A 235 -15.51 -5.79 -27.74
C ASP A 235 -14.17 -6.08 -27.01
N LEU A 236 -13.40 -5.05 -26.67
CA LEU A 236 -12.27 -5.17 -25.76
C LEU A 236 -12.66 -4.54 -24.42
N GLU A 237 -13.08 -5.37 -23.47
CA GLU A 237 -13.31 -4.98 -22.07
C GLU A 237 -11.99 -4.63 -21.39
N LEU A 238 -11.44 -3.46 -21.72
CA LEU A 238 -10.20 -2.92 -21.15
C LEU A 238 -10.29 -2.77 -19.62
N SER A 239 -11.52 -2.64 -19.08
CA SER A 239 -11.82 -2.61 -17.65
C SER A 239 -11.53 -3.95 -16.94
N SER A 240 -11.69 -5.09 -17.64
CA SER A 240 -11.42 -6.43 -17.09
C SER A 240 -9.93 -6.78 -17.03
N VAL A 241 -9.13 -6.20 -17.94
CA VAL A 241 -7.66 -6.38 -17.99
C VAL A 241 -6.95 -5.63 -16.85
N LEU A 242 -7.63 -4.62 -16.28
CA LEU A 242 -7.10 -3.75 -15.24
C LEU A 242 -7.26 -4.31 -13.81
N HIS A 243 -8.17 -5.28 -13.62
CA HIS A 243 -8.71 -5.70 -12.33
C HIS A 243 -8.20 -7.05 -11.82
#